data_AF-A0A401TLU8-F1
#
_entry.id   AF-A0A401TLU8-F1
#
_cell.length_a   1.000
_cell.length_b   1.000
_cell.length_c   1.000
_cell.angle_alpha   90.00
_cell.angle_beta   90.00
_cell.angle_gamma   90.00
#
_symmetry.space_group_name_H-M   'P 1'
#
loop_
_entity.id
_entity.type
_entity.pdbx_description
1 polymer ?
#
loop_
_entity_poly.entity_id
_entity_poly.type
_entity_poly.pdbx_seq_one_letter_code
_entity_poly.pdbx_strand_id
1 'polypeptide(L)'
;MAALQPLHVSTPTAPVIPTGALSIRVVQVPRGPLYRVEGTHVFIPCNVTQDEGTDRLVFRWDFVKAGTETGTPIAVVSTQDSGYPDARYQPRVRAGEIYIHRLSRSSAQLHLTHLQRGDQGQYECKVGSKAQLTSQSAKVELKGWH
;
A
#
# COMPACT_ATOMS: atom_id res chain seq x y z
N MET A 1 73.53 23.80 -0.48
CA MET A 1 72.29 23.94 0.31
C MET A 1 71.12 23.99 -0.66
N ALA A 2 70.35 22.91 -0.77
CA ALA A 2 69.08 22.90 -1.50
C ALA A 2 68.07 22.23 -0.55
N ALA A 3 67.06 22.98 -0.13
CA ALA A 3 66.03 22.52 0.79
C ALA A 3 65.02 21.66 0.03
N LEU A 4 64.78 20.43 0.51
CA LEU A 4 63.71 19.58 0.04
C LEU A 4 62.37 20.08 0.60
N GLN A 5 61.42 20.43 -0.28
CA GLN A 5 60.05 20.77 0.10
C GLN A 5 59.21 19.49 0.31
N PRO A 6 58.27 19.46 1.28
CA PRO A 6 57.43 18.30 1.52
C PRO A 6 56.28 18.21 0.50
N LEU A 7 55.96 16.98 0.09
CA LEU A 7 54.82 16.65 -0.79
C LEU A 7 53.50 16.91 -0.07
N HIS A 8 52.67 17.83 -0.60
CA HIS A 8 51.30 18.01 -0.15
C HIS A 8 50.43 16.83 -0.60
N VAL A 9 49.80 16.14 0.36
CA VAL A 9 48.81 15.09 0.10
C VAL A 9 47.44 15.74 -0.06
N SER A 10 46.89 15.72 -1.27
CA SER A 10 45.52 16.18 -1.55
C SER A 10 44.52 15.08 -1.17
N THR A 11 43.75 15.29 -0.09
CA THR A 11 42.65 14.40 0.29
C THR A 11 41.48 14.53 -0.69
N PRO A 12 40.87 13.43 -1.17
CA PRO A 12 39.70 13.50 -2.03
C PRO A 12 38.49 13.96 -1.20
N THR A 13 37.99 15.15 -1.48
CA THR A 13 36.71 15.62 -0.94
C THR A 13 35.58 14.77 -1.50
N ALA A 14 34.84 14.08 -0.63
CA ALA A 14 33.64 13.36 -1.02
C ALA A 14 32.61 14.30 -1.66
N PRO A 15 31.85 13.85 -2.67
CA PRO A 15 30.81 14.67 -3.29
C PRO A 15 29.71 14.98 -2.27
N VAL A 16 29.45 16.27 -2.06
CA VAL A 16 28.34 16.76 -1.25
C VAL A 16 27.06 16.55 -2.06
N ILE A 17 26.29 15.52 -1.72
CA ILE A 17 24.97 15.29 -2.34
C ILE A 17 24.03 16.39 -1.81
N PRO A 18 23.34 17.15 -2.67
CA PRO A 18 22.40 18.17 -2.21
C PRO A 18 21.25 17.49 -1.46
N THR A 19 21.15 17.76 -0.16
CA THR A 19 20.10 17.30 0.75
C THR A 19 18.80 18.04 0.43
N GLY A 20 18.14 17.62 -0.64
CA GLY A 20 16.92 18.26 -1.13
C GLY A 20 16.01 17.29 -1.87
N ALA A 21 15.92 16.04 -1.42
CA ALA A 21 14.85 15.15 -1.88
C ALA A 21 13.59 15.50 -1.09
N LEU A 22 12.56 15.99 -1.78
CA LEU A 22 11.21 16.07 -1.21
C LEU A 22 10.79 14.65 -0.83
N SER A 23 10.60 14.38 0.47
CA SER A 23 10.13 13.08 0.96
C SER A 23 8.69 12.86 0.53
N ILE A 24 8.49 12.16 -0.58
CA ILE A 24 7.16 11.80 -1.08
C ILE A 24 6.75 10.44 -0.52
N ARG A 25 5.66 10.39 0.22
CA ARG A 25 5.04 9.13 0.62
C ARG A 25 4.49 8.44 -0.62
N VAL A 26 4.88 7.19 -0.87
CA VAL A 26 4.37 6.42 -2.00
C VAL A 26 3.67 5.18 -1.48
N VAL A 27 2.40 5.00 -1.86
CA VAL A 27 1.64 3.78 -1.56
C VAL A 27 2.04 2.71 -2.57
N GLN A 28 2.33 1.52 -2.08
CA GLN A 28 2.82 0.39 -2.86
C GLN A 28 1.96 -0.83 -2.60
N VAL A 29 1.46 -1.41 -3.69
CA VAL A 29 0.82 -2.72 -3.75
C VAL A 29 1.60 -3.60 -4.75
N PRO A 30 1.38 -4.92 -4.81
CA PRO A 30 2.05 -5.76 -5.79
C PRO A 30 1.86 -5.24 -7.22
N ARG A 31 2.91 -5.34 -8.03
CA ARG A 31 2.87 -4.96 -9.44
C ARG A 31 2.18 -6.06 -10.27
N GLY A 32 1.40 -5.63 -11.26
CA GLY A 32 0.69 -6.52 -12.18
C GLY A 32 -0.54 -7.20 -11.56
N PRO A 33 -1.23 -8.04 -12.34
CA PRO A 33 -2.34 -8.82 -11.82
C PRO A 33 -1.86 -9.92 -10.87
N LEU A 34 -2.54 -10.05 -9.74
CA LEU A 34 -2.39 -11.17 -8.82
C LEU A 34 -3.28 -12.31 -9.32
N TYR A 35 -2.68 -13.38 -9.82
CA TYR A 35 -3.41 -14.61 -10.17
C TYR A 35 -3.58 -15.51 -8.96
N ARG A 36 -4.81 -15.85 -8.60
CA ARG A 36 -5.15 -16.67 -7.42
C ARG A 36 -6.27 -17.67 -7.75
N VAL A 37 -6.39 -18.69 -6.91
CA VAL A 37 -7.34 -19.80 -7.08
C VAL A 37 -8.54 -19.59 -6.16
N GLU A 38 -9.75 -19.88 -6.65
CA GLU A 38 -10.97 -19.85 -5.85
C GLU A 38 -10.82 -20.72 -4.59
N GLY A 39 -11.45 -20.31 -3.50
CA GLY A 39 -11.47 -21.00 -2.22
C GLY A 39 -10.19 -20.86 -1.39
N THR A 40 -9.12 -20.29 -1.94
CA THR A 40 -7.86 -20.07 -1.20
C THR A 40 -7.89 -18.80 -0.37
N HIS A 41 -7.05 -18.75 0.67
CA HIS A 41 -6.76 -17.52 1.41
C HIS A 41 -5.74 -16.69 0.63
N VAL A 42 -6.12 -15.46 0.32
CA VAL A 42 -5.25 -14.47 -0.33
C VAL A 42 -5.01 -13.29 0.60
N PHE A 43 -3.79 -12.77 0.58
CA PHE A 43 -3.50 -11.46 1.14
C PHE A 43 -2.87 -10.52 0.11
N ILE A 44 -3.22 -9.24 0.18
CA ILE A 44 -2.69 -8.18 -0.67
C ILE A 44 -1.97 -7.16 0.23
N PRO A 45 -0.64 -7.06 0.16
CA PRO A 45 0.11 -6.09 0.94
C PRO A 45 -0.12 -4.65 0.43
N CYS A 46 -0.13 -3.70 1.36
CA CYS A 46 -0.12 -2.27 1.11
C CYS A 46 0.91 -1.61 2.02
N ASN A 47 1.97 -1.09 1.42
CA ASN A 47 3.11 -0.49 2.11
C ASN A 47 3.23 0.99 1.73
N VAL A 48 3.63 1.84 2.66
CA VAL A 48 3.96 3.24 2.38
C VAL A 48 5.45 3.46 2.55
N THR A 49 6.12 3.89 1.49
CA THR A 49 7.51 4.33 1.57
C THR A 49 7.57 5.66 2.30
N GLN A 50 8.60 5.83 3.13
CA GLN A 50 8.95 7.13 3.71
C GLN A 50 7.82 7.74 4.56
N ASP A 51 7.27 6.94 5.47
CA ASP A 51 6.39 7.44 6.53
C ASP A 51 7.23 8.14 7.61
N GLU A 52 7.55 9.41 7.36
CA GLU A 52 8.29 10.28 8.30
C GLU A 52 7.43 10.71 9.51
N GLY A 53 6.17 10.26 9.59
CA GLY A 53 5.25 10.60 10.67
C GLY A 53 5.35 9.65 11.87
N THR A 54 5.09 10.17 13.06
CA THR A 54 4.87 9.37 14.27
C THR A 54 3.48 8.72 14.29
N ASP A 55 2.54 9.32 13.57
CA ASP A 55 1.14 8.88 13.54
C ASP A 55 0.97 7.57 12.79
N ARG A 56 0.08 6.72 13.32
CA ARG A 56 -0.33 5.49 12.66
C ARG A 56 -1.22 5.82 11.46
N LEU A 57 -0.85 5.36 10.27
CA LEU A 57 -1.65 5.57 9.06
C LEU A 57 -2.94 4.76 9.10
N VAL A 58 -3.99 5.30 8.49
CA VAL A 58 -5.28 4.63 8.25
C VAL A 58 -5.25 4.00 6.87
N PHE A 59 -5.60 2.72 6.79
CA PHE A 59 -5.69 1.98 5.53
C PHE A 59 -7.16 1.69 5.22
N ARG A 60 -7.54 1.94 3.97
CA ARG A 60 -8.85 1.63 3.42
C ARG A 60 -8.69 0.92 2.09
N TRP A 61 -9.56 -0.07 1.86
CA TRP A 61 -9.61 -0.80 0.61
C TRP A 61 -10.93 -0.56 -0.08
N ASP A 62 -10.86 -0.15 -1.33
CA ASP A 62 -12.00 -0.07 -2.24
C ASP A 62 -11.84 -1.10 -3.35
N PHE A 63 -12.96 -1.52 -3.93
CA PHE A 63 -13.02 -2.52 -4.98
C PHE A 63 -13.86 -2.05 -6.16
N VAL A 64 -13.35 -2.30 -7.37
CA VAL A 64 -14.10 -2.18 -8.63
C VAL A 64 -14.13 -3.54 -9.29
N LYS A 65 -15.33 -4.04 -9.58
CA LYS A 65 -15.53 -5.37 -10.17
C LYS A 65 -14.89 -5.47 -11.56
N ALA A 66 -14.35 -6.64 -11.88
CA ALA A 66 -13.87 -6.92 -13.24
C ALA A 66 -15.02 -6.80 -14.26
N GLY A 67 -14.72 -6.24 -15.43
CA GLY A 67 -15.70 -6.04 -16.51
C GLY A 67 -16.58 -4.80 -16.37
N THR A 68 -16.39 -3.97 -15.32
CA THR A 68 -17.08 -2.68 -15.17
C THR A 68 -16.05 -1.54 -15.18
N GLU A 69 -15.54 -1.16 -16.36
CA GLU A 69 -14.48 -0.14 -16.52
C GLU A 69 -14.87 1.25 -15.99
N THR A 70 -16.16 1.56 -15.91
CA THR A 70 -16.73 2.79 -15.31
C THR A 70 -17.36 2.55 -13.94
N GLY A 71 -17.09 1.40 -13.31
CA GLY A 71 -17.72 0.99 -12.06
C GLY A 71 -17.40 1.92 -10.88
N THR A 72 -18.42 2.28 -10.12
CA THR A 72 -18.27 3.02 -8.86
C THR A 72 -17.44 2.21 -7.86
N PRO A 73 -16.37 2.76 -7.27
CA PRO A 73 -15.62 2.10 -6.21
C PRO A 73 -16.52 1.71 -5.04
N ILE A 74 -16.41 0.47 -4.60
CA ILE A 74 -17.17 -0.10 -3.48
C ILE A 74 -16.26 -0.14 -2.27
N ALA A 75 -16.67 0.45 -1.16
CA ALA A 75 -15.91 0.43 0.09
C ALA A 75 -15.90 -0.99 0.69
N VAL A 76 -14.71 -1.56 0.89
CA VAL A 76 -14.55 -2.96 1.36
C VAL A 76 -14.28 -3.00 2.86
N VAL A 77 -13.20 -2.37 3.32
CA VAL A 77 -12.77 -2.45 4.73
C VAL A 77 -11.83 -1.29 5.10
N SER A 78 -11.85 -0.88 6.37
CA SER A 78 -11.05 0.21 6.94
C SER A 78 -10.43 -0.19 8.27
N THR A 79 -9.22 0.28 8.57
CA THR A 79 -8.60 0.08 9.89
C THR A 79 -9.13 1.02 10.98
N GLN A 80 -9.95 2.02 10.62
CA GLN A 80 -10.36 3.09 11.52
C GLN A 80 -11.88 3.26 11.63
N ASP A 81 -12.61 2.86 10.60
CA ASP A 81 -14.05 3.10 10.48
C ASP A 81 -14.78 1.78 10.22
N SER A 82 -15.47 1.27 11.25
CA SER A 82 -16.26 0.05 11.16
C SER A 82 -17.54 0.22 10.32
N GLY A 83 -17.97 1.46 10.08
CA GLY A 83 -19.08 1.80 9.19
C GLY A 83 -18.67 1.92 7.72
N TYR A 84 -17.36 1.85 7.43
CA TYR A 84 -16.82 1.98 6.07
C TYR A 84 -17.33 0.93 5.07
N PRO A 85 -17.44 -0.37 5.42
CA PRO A 85 -17.84 -1.38 4.44
C PRO A 85 -19.23 -1.14 3.86
N ASP A 86 -19.34 -1.18 2.54
CA ASP A 86 -20.61 -1.25 1.82
C ASP A 86 -21.41 -2.49 2.27
N ALA A 87 -22.74 -2.38 2.24
CA ALA A 87 -23.65 -3.45 2.67
C ALA A 87 -23.34 -4.82 2.03
N ARG A 88 -22.81 -4.85 0.80
CA ARG A 88 -22.39 -6.08 0.10
C ARG A 88 -21.21 -6.80 0.78
N TYR A 89 -20.30 -6.06 1.40
CA TYR A 89 -19.11 -6.60 2.06
C TYR A 89 -19.27 -6.79 3.58
N GLN A 90 -20.22 -6.09 4.20
CA GLN A 90 -20.45 -6.17 5.65
C GLN A 90 -20.59 -7.62 6.19
N PRO A 91 -21.35 -8.54 5.56
CA PRO A 91 -21.47 -9.91 6.08
C PRO A 91 -20.11 -10.63 6.19
N ARG A 92 -19.27 -10.52 5.15
CA ARG A 92 -17.96 -11.17 5.10
C ARG A 92 -16.94 -10.50 6.02
N VAL A 93 -17.02 -9.18 6.19
CA VAL A 93 -16.20 -8.46 7.19
C VAL A 93 -16.58 -8.88 8.61
N ARG A 94 -17.88 -8.96 8.93
CA ARG A 94 -18.34 -9.40 10.27
C ARG A 94 -17.99 -10.86 10.55
N ALA A 95 -18.01 -11.71 9.52
CA ALA A 95 -17.59 -13.12 9.63
C ALA A 95 -16.07 -13.31 9.73
N GLY A 96 -15.27 -12.23 9.59
CA GLY A 96 -13.81 -12.32 9.60
C GLY A 96 -13.21 -12.90 8.31
N GLU A 97 -14.00 -13.03 7.25
CA GLU A 97 -13.50 -13.48 5.94
C GLU A 97 -12.73 -12.40 5.21
N ILE A 98 -13.05 -11.13 5.50
CA ILE A 98 -12.38 -9.96 4.95
C ILE A 98 -11.93 -9.08 6.10
N TYR A 99 -10.62 -8.85 6.20
CA TYR A 99 -10.05 -8.01 7.25
C TYR A 99 -8.74 -7.37 6.82
N ILE A 100 -8.30 -6.36 7.57
CA ILE A 100 -6.97 -5.79 7.43
C ILE A 100 -6.09 -6.31 8.56
N HIS A 101 -5.02 -7.02 8.23
CA HIS A 101 -3.95 -7.33 9.17
C HIS A 101 -2.90 -6.23 9.15
N ARG A 102 -2.71 -5.55 10.28
CA ARG A 102 -1.71 -4.48 10.39
C ARG A 102 -0.35 -5.07 10.74
N LEU A 103 0.65 -4.75 9.92
CA LEU A 103 2.04 -5.17 10.14
C LEU A 103 2.86 -4.09 10.85
N SER A 104 2.62 -2.82 10.53
CA SER A 104 3.32 -1.69 11.16
C SER A 104 2.48 -0.40 11.10
N ARG A 105 3.10 0.75 11.39
CA ARG A 105 2.45 2.07 11.21
C ARG A 105 2.13 2.36 9.74
N SER A 106 3.02 1.95 8.85
CA SER A 106 3.01 2.23 7.41
C SER A 106 2.81 1.00 6.53
N SER A 107 2.49 -0.15 7.12
CA SER A 107 2.27 -1.41 6.39
C SER A 107 1.08 -2.19 6.93
N ALA A 108 0.27 -2.71 6.00
CA ALA A 108 -0.86 -3.57 6.28
C ALA A 108 -1.11 -4.54 5.12
N GLN A 109 -1.93 -5.56 5.36
CA GLN A 109 -2.37 -6.54 4.38
C GLN A 109 -3.91 -6.60 4.38
N LEU A 110 -4.52 -6.54 3.20
CA LEU A 110 -5.92 -6.98 3.04
C LEU A 110 -5.92 -8.51 3.01
N HIS A 111 -6.80 -9.15 3.77
CA HIS A 111 -6.99 -10.60 3.77
C HIS A 111 -8.38 -10.93 3.22
N LEU A 112 -8.42 -11.96 2.36
CA LEU A 112 -9.61 -12.59 1.79
C LEU A 112 -9.48 -14.09 2.08
N THR A 113 -10.09 -14.60 3.16
CA THR A 113 -9.82 -15.96 3.66
C THR A 113 -10.39 -17.06 2.77
N HIS A 114 -11.48 -16.78 2.07
CA HIS A 114 -12.11 -17.66 1.10
C HIS A 114 -12.39 -16.87 -0.17
N LEU A 115 -11.45 -16.89 -1.11
CA LEU A 115 -11.57 -16.15 -2.36
C LEU A 115 -12.75 -16.67 -3.18
N GLN A 116 -13.63 -15.78 -3.64
CA GLN A 116 -14.82 -16.13 -4.42
C GLN A 116 -14.75 -15.55 -5.84
N ARG A 117 -15.59 -16.06 -6.76
CA ARG A 117 -15.75 -15.45 -8.09
C ARG A 117 -16.08 -13.97 -8.12
N GLY A 118 -16.85 -13.52 -7.13
CA GLY A 118 -17.17 -12.10 -6.97
C GLY A 118 -15.98 -11.20 -6.63
N ASP A 119 -14.86 -11.77 -6.15
CA ASP A 119 -13.69 -11.02 -5.69
C ASP A 119 -12.73 -10.66 -6.85
N GLN A 120 -13.02 -11.09 -8.08
CA GLN A 120 -12.22 -10.68 -9.24
C GLN A 120 -12.46 -9.21 -9.59
N GLY A 121 -11.39 -8.42 -9.63
CA GLY A 121 -11.47 -7.00 -9.93
C GLY A 121 -10.26 -6.21 -9.50
N GLN A 122 -10.38 -4.90 -9.48
CA GLN A 122 -9.34 -3.98 -9.05
C GLN A 122 -9.55 -3.60 -7.58
N TYR A 123 -8.52 -3.84 -6.77
CA TYR A 123 -8.45 -3.39 -5.39
C TYR A 123 -7.56 -2.15 -5.31
N GLU A 124 -8.06 -1.11 -4.66
CA GLU A 124 -7.33 0.14 -4.40
C GLU A 124 -7.07 0.28 -2.91
N CYS A 125 -5.79 0.33 -2.53
CA CYS A 125 -5.39 0.71 -1.19
C CYS A 125 -5.28 2.24 -1.10
N LYS A 126 -6.08 2.85 -0.22
CA LYS A 126 -6.05 4.28 0.09
C LYS A 126 -5.44 4.46 1.46
N VAL A 127 -4.45 5.35 1.56
CA VAL A 127 -3.74 5.62 2.82
C VAL A 127 -3.85 7.09 3.19
N GLY A 128 -4.13 7.35 4.46
CA GLY A 128 -4.17 8.70 5.01
C GLY A 128 -3.84 8.73 6.51
N SER A 129 -3.90 9.90 7.10
CA SER A 129 -3.91 10.06 8.56
C SER A 129 -5.36 10.10 9.07
N LYS A 130 -5.54 10.10 10.40
CA LYS A 130 -6.87 10.32 11.00
C LYS A 130 -7.47 11.68 10.64
N ALA A 131 -6.63 12.69 10.42
CA ALA A 131 -7.03 14.08 10.15
C ALA A 131 -7.17 14.39 8.65
N GLN A 132 -6.44 13.69 7.79
CA GLN A 132 -6.40 13.96 6.35
C GLN A 132 -6.35 12.65 5.57
N LEU A 133 -7.38 12.40 4.76
CA LEU A 133 -7.35 11.36 3.76
C LEU A 133 -6.64 11.91 2.51
N THR A 134 -5.31 11.93 2.55
CA THR A 134 -4.49 12.37 1.42
C THR A 134 -4.76 11.51 0.18
N SER A 135 -4.54 12.07 -1.02
CA SER A 135 -4.75 11.44 -2.33
C SER A 135 -3.83 10.24 -2.65
N GLN A 136 -3.24 9.62 -1.64
CA GLN A 136 -2.24 8.58 -1.82
C GLN A 136 -2.92 7.22 -1.90
N SER A 137 -2.86 6.62 -3.09
CA SER A 137 -3.40 5.29 -3.31
C SER A 137 -2.57 4.50 -4.30
N ALA A 138 -2.76 3.18 -4.29
CA ALA A 138 -2.23 2.30 -5.31
C ALA A 138 -3.21 1.17 -5.59
N LYS A 139 -3.18 0.68 -6.83
CA LYS A 139 -4.16 -0.26 -7.37
C LYS A 139 -3.50 -1.56 -7.80
N VAL A 140 -4.17 -2.66 -7.55
CA VAL A 140 -3.77 -3.99 -8.01
C VAL A 140 -4.99 -4.71 -8.55
N GLU A 141 -4.79 -5.47 -9.61
CA GLU A 141 -5.84 -6.30 -10.19
C GLU A 141 -5.74 -7.71 -9.63
N LEU A 142 -6.85 -8.27 -9.14
CA LEU A 142 -6.96 -9.65 -8.71
C LEU A 142 -7.66 -10.45 -9.81
N LYS A 143 -6.99 -11.49 -10.31
CA LYS A 143 -7.46 -12.39 -11.38
C LYS A 143 -7.37 -13.84 -10.93
N GLY A 144 -8.03 -14.70 -11.71
CA GLY A 144 -7.76 -16.14 -11.73
C GLY A 144 -9.04 -16.94 -11.87
N TRP A 145 -9.11 -17.77 -12.92
CA TRP A 145 -10.11 -18.80 -13.18
C TRP A 145 -9.52 -19.83 -14.16
N HIS A 146 -8.86 -20.86 -13.65
CA HIS A 146 -8.63 -22.14 -14.33
C HIS A 146 -8.68 -23.25 -13.28
#